data_AF-A0A2H5W2A6-F1
#
_entry.id   AF-A0A2H5W2A6-F1
#
_cell.length_a   1.000
_cell.length_b   1.000
_cell.length_c   1.000
_cell.angle_alpha   90.00
_cell.angle_beta   90.00
_cell.angle_gamma   90.00
#
_symmetry.space_group_name_H-M   'P 1'
#
loop_
_entity.id
_entity.type
_entity.pdbx_description
1 polymer ?
#
loop_
_entity_poly.entity_id
_entity_poly.type
_entity_poly.pdbx_seq_one_letter_code
_entity_poly.pdbx_strand_id
1 'polypeptide(L)'
;MDWITLLVSAVVSALVSVLFGPFRAKREEAARRDLIARREVARLFRKLRSLLKRELFELENPREPIPGFSSRKGRLSPSDVDKILWEILQALNSPDLNRETRDWVYNELKRLAGARIEVLKIYPPESLEPFELEELALAHALEELEKQRQKGDVQARDEELVRNIIPPLLNAPRDPALLKELIRELDKLIEELESPVPPQNPLRRLQSHFKNALRVGKR
;
A
#
# COMPACT_ATOMS: atom_id res chain seq x y z
N MET A 1 -16.05 -57.66 16.41
CA MET A 1 -14.96 -56.77 15.95
C MET A 1 -15.47 -55.35 16.05
N ASP A 2 -14.70 -54.39 16.57
CA ASP A 2 -14.81 -52.93 16.29
C ASP A 2 -14.23 -52.01 17.39
N TRP A 3 -13.99 -52.50 18.60
CA TRP A 3 -13.40 -51.69 19.68
C TRP A 3 -11.91 -51.38 19.47
N ILE A 4 -11.16 -52.33 18.89
CA ILE A 4 -9.73 -52.15 18.56
C ILE A 4 -9.56 -51.08 17.47
N THR A 5 -10.42 -51.08 16.45
CA THR A 5 -10.42 -50.07 15.37
C THR A 5 -10.82 -48.69 15.88
N LEU A 6 -11.77 -48.59 16.81
CA LEU A 6 -12.12 -47.34 17.49
C LEU A 6 -10.97 -46.81 18.36
N LEU A 7 -10.26 -47.69 19.05
CA LEU A 7 -9.14 -47.30 19.91
C LEU A 7 -7.93 -46.85 19.07
N VAL A 8 -7.63 -47.55 17.98
CA VAL A 8 -6.59 -47.15 17.02
C VAL A 8 -6.93 -45.83 16.35
N SER A 9 -8.18 -45.60 15.94
CA SER A 9 -8.57 -44.32 15.33
C SER A 9 -8.49 -43.16 16.33
N ALA A 10 -8.88 -43.38 17.60
CA ALA A 10 -8.75 -42.39 18.67
C ALA A 10 -7.28 -42.04 18.96
N VAL A 11 -6.41 -43.05 19.04
CA VAL A 11 -4.97 -42.86 19.26
C VAL A 11 -4.31 -42.15 18.07
N VAL A 12 -4.63 -42.52 16.83
CA VAL A 12 -4.13 -41.84 15.63
C VAL A 12 -4.63 -40.41 15.56
N SER A 13 -5.89 -40.15 15.89
CA SER A 13 -6.46 -38.78 15.93
C SER A 13 -5.81 -37.91 17.02
N ALA A 14 -5.51 -38.49 18.20
CA ALA A 14 -4.77 -37.82 19.26
C ALA A 14 -3.32 -37.52 18.86
N LEU A 15 -2.63 -38.49 18.24
CA LEU A 15 -1.28 -38.30 17.70
C LEU A 15 -1.24 -37.22 16.63
N VAL A 16 -2.17 -37.24 15.67
CA VAL A 16 -2.30 -36.21 14.64
C VAL A 16 -2.62 -34.85 15.26
N SER A 17 -3.47 -34.77 16.28
CA SER A 17 -3.76 -33.50 16.96
C SER A 17 -2.56 -32.96 17.73
N VAL A 18 -1.77 -33.82 18.38
CA VAL A 18 -0.55 -33.41 19.09
C VAL A 18 0.57 -33.01 18.12
N LEU A 19 0.70 -33.71 16.98
CA LEU A 19 1.70 -33.39 15.95
C LEU A 19 1.33 -32.14 15.14
N PHE A 20 0.07 -31.97 14.75
CA PHE A 20 -0.35 -30.88 13.84
C PHE A 20 -1.00 -29.68 14.56
N GLY A 21 -1.44 -29.83 15.81
CA GLY A 21 -1.96 -28.75 16.64
C GLY A 21 -0.98 -27.59 16.84
N PRO A 22 0.29 -27.83 17.21
CA PRO A 22 1.30 -26.78 17.37
C PRO A 22 1.57 -26.02 16.07
N PHE A 23 1.52 -26.71 14.92
CA PHE A 23 1.68 -26.07 13.61
C PHE A 23 0.48 -25.20 13.24
N ARG A 24 -0.74 -25.61 13.58
CA ARG A 24 -1.95 -24.78 13.39
C ARG A 24 -1.92 -23.55 14.30
N ALA A 25 -1.58 -23.72 15.58
CA ALA A 25 -1.46 -22.61 16.52
C ALA A 25 -0.41 -21.57 16.07
N LYS A 26 0.77 -22.02 15.62
CA LYS A 26 1.80 -21.11 15.06
C LYS A 26 1.32 -20.37 13.80
N ARG A 27 0.54 -21.03 12.94
CA ARG A 27 -0.04 -20.38 11.75
C ARG A 27 -1.11 -19.38 12.10
N GLU A 28 -1.98 -19.69 13.05
CA GLU A 28 -3.00 -18.76 13.53
C GLU A 28 -2.37 -17.54 14.20
N GLU A 29 -1.31 -17.74 14.99
CA GLU A 29 -0.60 -16.64 15.63
C GLU A 29 0.14 -15.77 14.62
N ALA A 30 0.80 -16.37 13.62
CA ALA A 30 1.41 -15.64 12.51
C ALA A 30 0.36 -14.84 11.71
N ALA A 31 -0.80 -15.43 11.42
CA ALA A 31 -1.90 -14.75 10.73
C ALA A 31 -2.48 -13.60 11.55
N ARG A 32 -2.57 -13.75 12.89
CA ARG A 32 -3.00 -12.67 13.78
C ARG A 32 -2.00 -11.52 13.79
N ARG A 33 -0.70 -11.81 13.87
CA ARG A 33 0.36 -10.78 13.85
C ARG A 33 0.40 -10.04 12.51
N ASP A 34 0.29 -10.76 11.40
CA ASP A 34 0.18 -10.15 10.07
C ASP A 34 -1.05 -9.24 9.96
N LEU A 35 -2.20 -9.68 10.44
CA LEU A 35 -3.42 -8.85 10.44
C LEU A 35 -3.29 -7.59 11.31
N ILE A 36 -2.58 -7.67 12.44
CA ILE A 36 -2.27 -6.49 13.26
C ILE A 36 -1.35 -5.53 12.49
N ALA A 37 -0.28 -6.04 11.85
CA ALA A 37 0.64 -5.24 11.06
C ALA A 37 -0.08 -4.54 9.89
N ARG A 38 -0.98 -5.23 9.20
CA ARG A 38 -1.80 -4.63 8.14
C ARG A 38 -2.75 -3.55 8.64
N ARG A 39 -3.39 -3.76 9.80
CA ARG A 39 -4.24 -2.73 10.42
C ARG A 39 -3.45 -1.49 10.79
N GLU A 40 -2.19 -1.64 11.17
CA GLU A 40 -1.32 -0.50 11.45
C GLU A 40 -1.00 0.28 10.17
N VAL A 41 -0.67 -0.42 9.08
CA VAL A 41 -0.49 0.20 7.76
C VAL A 41 -1.80 0.90 7.31
N ALA A 42 -2.95 0.25 7.47
CA ALA A 42 -4.26 0.83 7.14
C ALA A 42 -4.60 2.06 8.00
N ARG A 43 -4.21 2.08 9.29
CA ARG A 43 -4.35 3.23 10.19
C ARG A 43 -3.61 4.45 9.64
N LEU A 44 -2.40 4.26 9.12
CA LEU A 44 -1.60 5.34 8.53
C LEU A 44 -2.21 5.83 7.21
N PHE A 45 -2.72 4.92 6.36
CA PHE A 45 -3.48 5.31 5.18
C PHE A 45 -4.76 6.09 5.53
N ARG A 46 -5.46 5.74 6.61
CA ARG A 46 -6.61 6.53 7.09
C ARG A 46 -6.18 7.93 7.54
N LYS A 47 -5.02 8.08 8.19
CA LYS A 47 -4.46 9.38 8.56
C LYS A 47 -4.21 10.23 7.31
N LEU A 48 -3.57 9.67 6.27
CA LEU A 48 -3.37 10.33 4.97
C LEU A 48 -4.70 10.74 4.33
N ARG A 49 -5.66 9.81 4.25
CA ARG A 49 -7.00 10.05 3.71
C ARG A 49 -7.72 11.20 4.43
N SER A 50 -7.65 11.24 5.76
CA SER A 50 -8.29 12.31 6.54
C SER A 50 -7.70 13.69 6.24
N LEU A 51 -6.38 13.78 6.02
CA LEU A 51 -5.75 15.04 5.60
C LEU A 51 -6.18 15.46 4.20
N LEU A 52 -6.24 14.54 3.25
CA LEU A 52 -6.71 14.83 1.89
C LEU A 52 -8.19 15.24 1.86
N LYS A 53 -9.03 14.61 2.69
CA LYS A 53 -10.44 15.02 2.85
C LYS A 53 -10.56 16.43 3.42
N ARG A 54 -9.71 16.80 4.37
CA ARG A 54 -9.68 18.16 4.92
C ARG A 54 -9.30 19.17 3.83
N GLU A 55 -8.27 18.88 3.04
CA GLU A 55 -7.86 19.74 1.92
C GLU A 55 -8.98 19.87 0.89
N LEU A 56 -9.62 18.76 0.50
CA LEU A 56 -10.76 18.77 -0.42
C LEU A 56 -11.90 19.66 0.12
N PHE A 57 -12.23 19.52 1.40
CA PHE A 57 -13.26 20.34 2.04
C PHE A 57 -12.90 21.84 2.01
N GLU A 58 -11.65 22.20 2.27
CA GLU A 58 -11.16 23.59 2.20
C GLU A 58 -11.20 24.15 0.78
N LEU A 59 -10.91 23.33 -0.24
CA LEU A 59 -10.99 23.72 -1.65
C LEU A 59 -12.44 23.89 -2.13
N GLU A 60 -13.35 23.00 -1.71
CA GLU A 60 -14.77 23.05 -2.08
C GLU A 60 -15.54 24.15 -1.33
N ASN A 61 -15.07 24.54 -0.15
CA ASN A 61 -15.69 25.56 0.70
C ASN A 61 -14.69 26.67 1.02
N PRO A 62 -14.30 27.48 0.01
CA PRO A 62 -13.39 28.59 0.24
C PRO A 62 -14.04 29.55 1.23
N ARG A 63 -13.51 29.60 2.46
CA ARG A 63 -13.91 30.62 3.43
C ARG A 63 -13.47 31.96 2.90
N GLU A 64 -14.34 32.97 2.96
CA GLU A 64 -13.95 34.34 2.67
C GLU A 64 -12.73 34.70 3.52
N PRO A 65 -11.66 35.25 2.92
CA PRO A 65 -10.50 35.65 3.69
C PRO A 65 -10.92 36.76 4.65
N ILE A 66 -10.95 36.44 5.95
CA ILE A 66 -11.16 37.45 6.99
C ILE A 66 -9.97 38.44 6.90
N PRO A 67 -10.21 39.73 6.64
CA PRO A 67 -9.13 40.70 6.50
C PRO A 67 -8.33 40.75 7.81
N GLY A 68 -7.02 40.50 7.71
CA GLY A 68 -6.09 40.46 8.84
C GLY A 68 -5.68 39.06 9.34
N PHE A 69 -6.36 37.99 8.89
CA PHE A 69 -5.93 36.61 9.14
C PHE A 69 -5.36 36.00 7.86
N SER A 70 -4.06 35.69 7.84
CA SER A 70 -3.49 34.92 6.74
C SER A 70 -4.09 33.51 6.74
N SER A 71 -4.96 33.24 5.77
CA SER A 71 -5.64 31.96 5.54
C SER A 71 -4.70 30.79 5.18
N ARG A 72 -3.38 30.94 5.36
CA ARG A 72 -2.36 29.94 5.01
C ARG A 72 -2.14 28.87 6.08
N LYS A 73 -2.71 29.00 7.28
CA LYS A 73 -2.45 28.06 8.41
C LYS A 73 -3.19 26.71 8.34
N GLY A 74 -4.00 26.42 7.32
CA GLY A 74 -4.82 25.19 7.23
C GLY A 74 -4.42 24.19 6.13
N ARG A 75 -3.73 24.67 5.08
CA ARG A 75 -3.45 23.85 3.89
C ARG A 75 -2.42 22.77 4.18
N LEU A 76 -2.65 21.60 3.60
CA LEU A 76 -1.76 20.47 3.66
C LEU A 76 -0.41 20.81 3.00
N SER A 77 0.67 20.76 3.77
CA SER A 77 2.01 20.97 3.23
C SER A 77 2.55 19.68 2.60
N PRO A 78 3.45 19.76 1.60
CA PRO A 78 4.16 18.58 1.09
C PRO A 78 4.88 17.79 2.19
N SER A 79 5.47 18.49 3.16
CA SER A 79 6.17 17.88 4.30
C SER A 79 5.25 17.04 5.19
N ASP A 80 3.99 17.45 5.39
CA ASP A 80 3.01 16.66 6.15
C ASP A 80 2.68 15.34 5.45
N VAL A 81 2.62 15.36 4.12
CA VAL A 81 2.39 14.17 3.29
C VAL A 81 3.60 13.25 3.38
N ASP A 82 4.81 13.78 3.22
CA ASP A 82 6.05 13.01 3.29
C ASP A 82 6.24 12.31 4.62
N LYS A 83 5.92 12.99 5.71
CA LYS A 83 6.00 12.42 7.05
C LYS A 83 5.12 11.18 7.18
N ILE A 84 3.91 11.23 6.65
CA ILE A 84 2.99 10.08 6.69
C ILE A 84 3.43 8.98 5.72
N LEU A 85 3.89 9.34 4.51
CA LEU A 85 4.43 8.36 3.57
C LEU A 85 5.63 7.62 4.17
N TRP A 86 6.51 8.33 4.85
CA TRP A 86 7.64 7.74 5.57
C TRP A 86 7.17 6.83 6.72
N GLU A 87 6.23 7.27 7.56
CA GLU A 87 5.62 6.43 8.60
C GLU A 87 5.04 5.12 8.00
N ILE A 88 4.38 5.19 6.84
CA ILE A 88 3.85 4.02 6.13
C ILE A 88 4.99 3.09 5.69
N LEU A 89 6.06 3.63 5.10
CA LEU A 89 7.22 2.83 4.68
C LEU A 89 7.89 2.12 5.86
N GLN A 90 7.98 2.77 7.02
CA GLN A 90 8.48 2.13 8.23
C GLN A 90 7.55 1.01 8.72
N ALA A 91 6.23 1.22 8.68
CA ALA A 91 5.27 0.18 9.04
C ALA A 91 5.35 -1.04 8.10
N LEU A 92 5.64 -0.84 6.81
CA LEU A 92 5.85 -1.92 5.84
C LEU A 92 7.07 -2.78 6.15
N ASN A 93 8.09 -2.23 6.82
CA ASN A 93 9.29 -2.96 7.23
C ASN A 93 9.06 -3.89 8.44
N SER A 94 7.84 -3.92 9.01
CA SER A 94 7.50 -4.83 10.11
C SER A 94 7.81 -6.30 9.75
N PRO A 95 8.52 -7.05 10.61
CA PRO A 95 8.84 -8.46 10.36
C PRO A 95 7.59 -9.35 10.38
N ASP A 96 6.52 -8.90 11.02
CA ASP A 96 5.26 -9.62 11.12
C ASP A 96 4.39 -9.49 9.86
N LEU A 97 4.68 -8.52 8.99
CA LEU A 97 3.91 -8.29 7.76
C LEU A 97 4.32 -9.31 6.68
N ASN A 98 3.32 -9.94 6.06
CA ASN A 98 3.52 -10.84 4.94
C ASN A 98 4.25 -10.13 3.79
N ARG A 99 5.29 -10.77 3.25
CA ARG A 99 6.08 -10.25 2.12
C ARG A 99 5.24 -9.93 0.89
N GLU A 100 4.27 -10.79 0.53
CA GLU A 100 3.40 -10.54 -0.64
C GLU A 100 2.57 -9.26 -0.43
N THR A 101 2.07 -9.03 0.78
CA THR A 101 1.35 -7.82 1.14
C THR A 101 2.27 -6.60 1.14
N ARG A 102 3.47 -6.72 1.72
CA ARG A 102 4.49 -5.67 1.72
C ARG A 102 4.81 -5.22 0.30
N ASP A 103 5.13 -6.16 -0.58
CA ASP A 103 5.51 -5.88 -1.97
C ASP A 103 4.34 -5.24 -2.73
N TRP A 104 3.11 -5.72 -2.52
CA TRP A 104 1.91 -5.12 -3.12
C TRP A 104 1.67 -3.68 -2.65
N VAL A 105 1.65 -3.42 -1.34
CA VAL A 105 1.45 -2.05 -0.81
C VAL A 105 2.56 -1.11 -1.29
N TYR A 106 3.81 -1.60 -1.30
CA TYR A 106 4.94 -0.81 -1.78
C TYR A 106 4.77 -0.39 -3.24
N ASN A 107 4.36 -1.32 -4.11
CA ASN A 107 4.11 -1.02 -5.51
C ASN A 107 2.96 -0.01 -5.67
N GLU A 108 1.92 -0.13 -4.84
CA GLU A 108 0.80 0.81 -4.88
C GLU A 108 1.21 2.21 -4.41
N LEU A 109 2.04 2.31 -3.37
CA LEU A 109 2.65 3.57 -2.94
C LEU A 109 3.52 4.17 -4.04
N LYS A 110 4.34 3.36 -4.71
CA LYS A 110 5.17 3.81 -5.84
C LYS A 110 4.29 4.34 -6.98
N ARG A 111 3.14 3.72 -7.26
CA ARG A 111 2.16 4.22 -8.25
C ARG A 111 1.55 5.57 -7.83
N LEU A 112 1.24 5.75 -6.54
CA LEU A 112 0.57 6.95 -6.03
C LEU A 112 1.51 8.15 -5.80
N ALA A 113 2.73 7.89 -5.33
CA ALA A 113 3.70 8.91 -4.90
C ALA A 113 4.96 8.97 -5.77
N GLY A 114 5.10 8.07 -6.75
CA GLY A 114 6.20 8.08 -7.71
C GLY A 114 7.57 7.84 -7.11
N ALA A 115 8.59 8.47 -7.70
CA ALA A 115 10.00 8.33 -7.31
C ALA A 115 10.29 8.83 -5.88
N ARG A 116 9.41 9.63 -5.30
CA ARG A 116 9.55 10.13 -3.92
C ARG A 116 9.59 9.02 -2.88
N ILE A 117 8.89 7.91 -3.15
CA ILE A 117 8.92 6.72 -2.29
C ILE A 117 10.31 6.08 -2.23
N GLU A 118 11.03 6.08 -3.35
CA GLU A 118 12.39 5.52 -3.41
C GLU A 118 13.38 6.37 -2.59
N VAL A 119 13.21 7.70 -2.60
CA VAL A 119 14.00 8.63 -1.78
C VAL A 119 13.67 8.49 -0.30
N LEU A 120 12.37 8.54 0.05
CA LEU A 120 11.89 8.44 1.45
C LEU A 120 12.21 7.10 2.11
N LYS A 121 12.41 6.04 1.32
CA LYS A 121 12.86 4.75 1.83
C LYS A 121 14.27 4.82 2.44
N ILE A 122 15.12 5.72 1.94
CA ILE A 122 16.52 5.86 2.33
C ILE A 122 16.67 7.00 3.34
N TYR A 123 16.00 8.13 3.09
CA TYR A 123 16.16 9.35 3.86
C TYR A 123 14.86 9.70 4.60
N PRO A 124 14.91 9.88 5.94
CA PRO A 124 13.77 10.41 6.67
C PRO A 124 13.49 11.85 6.23
N PRO A 125 12.20 12.27 6.23
CA PRO A 125 11.81 13.59 5.76
C PRO A 125 12.41 14.73 6.61
N GLU A 126 12.76 14.47 7.87
CA GLU A 126 13.43 15.45 8.74
C GLU A 126 14.92 15.65 8.41
N SER A 127 15.52 14.79 7.60
CA SER A 127 16.95 14.86 7.24
C SER A 127 17.24 15.62 5.95
N LEU A 128 16.20 16.02 5.22
CA LEU A 128 16.31 16.70 3.93
C LEU A 128 15.59 18.04 4.00
N GLU A 129 16.21 19.07 3.45
CA GLU A 129 15.47 20.30 3.18
C GLU A 129 14.39 20.02 2.11
N PRO A 130 13.21 20.67 2.17
CA PRO A 130 12.09 20.36 1.28
C PRO A 130 12.42 20.38 -0.22
N PHE A 131 13.37 21.23 -0.61
CA PHE A 131 13.82 21.38 -2.00
C PHE A 131 14.75 20.24 -2.44
N GLU A 132 15.57 19.71 -1.53
CA GLU A 132 16.52 18.63 -1.81
C GLU A 132 15.81 17.32 -2.11
N LEU A 133 14.70 17.06 -1.43
CA LEU A 133 13.92 15.84 -1.61
C LEU A 133 13.25 15.81 -3.01
N GLU A 134 12.80 16.96 -3.50
CA GLU A 134 12.26 17.11 -4.85
C GLU A 134 13.34 16.91 -5.92
N GLU A 135 14.52 17.50 -5.74
CA GLU A 135 15.65 17.33 -6.65
C GLU A 135 16.13 15.88 -6.72
N LEU A 136 16.25 15.20 -5.57
CA LEU A 136 16.63 13.79 -5.50
C LEU A 136 15.58 12.88 -6.14
N ALA A 137 14.30 13.15 -5.91
CA ALA A 137 13.22 12.38 -6.52
C ALA A 137 13.20 12.55 -8.05
N LEU A 138 13.43 13.77 -8.53
CA LEU A 138 13.54 14.07 -9.95
C LEU A 138 14.75 13.37 -10.59
N ALA A 139 15.92 13.43 -9.94
CA ALA A 139 17.12 12.75 -10.41
C ALA A 139 16.90 11.23 -10.52
N HIS A 140 16.27 10.61 -9.52
CA HIS A 140 15.93 9.19 -9.55
C HIS A 140 14.95 8.86 -10.68
N ALA A 141 13.94 9.70 -10.90
CA ALA A 141 12.98 9.51 -11.99
C ALA A 141 13.65 9.57 -13.38
N LEU A 142 14.59 10.51 -13.56
CA LEU A 142 15.37 10.65 -14.79
C LEU A 142 16.32 9.46 -15.01
N GLU A 143 16.98 8.97 -13.96
CA GLU A 143 17.83 7.77 -14.06
C GLU A 143 17.02 6.53 -14.45
N GLU A 144 15.82 6.36 -13.88
CA GLU A 144 14.94 5.24 -14.18
C GLU A 144 14.40 5.30 -15.61
N LEU A 145 14.11 6.51 -16.12
CA LEU A 145 13.81 6.76 -17.53
C LEU A 145 14.96 6.38 -18.46
N GLU A 146 16.19 6.79 -18.15
CA GLU A 146 17.36 6.47 -18.96
C GLU A 146 17.61 4.96 -19.02
N LYS A 147 17.48 4.25 -17.88
CA LYS A 147 17.59 2.79 -17.82
C LYS A 147 16.53 2.09 -18.67
N GLN A 148 15.32 2.63 -18.75
CA GLN A 148 14.25 2.05 -19.58
C GLN A 148 14.46 2.36 -21.07
N ARG A 149 14.94 3.56 -21.39
CA ARG A 149 15.31 3.95 -22.75
C ARG A 149 16.41 3.06 -23.32
N GLN A 150 17.39 2.71 -22.50
CA GLN A 150 18.46 1.77 -22.86
C GLN A 150 17.95 0.32 -23.06
N LYS A 151 16.81 -0.05 -22.47
CA LYS A 151 16.20 -1.39 -22.59
C LYS A 151 15.28 -1.56 -23.80
N GLY A 152 15.01 -0.49 -24.57
CA GLY A 152 14.26 -0.58 -25.83
C GLY A 152 12.73 -0.63 -25.70
N ASP A 153 12.16 -0.46 -24.51
CA ASP A 153 10.70 -0.47 -24.23
C ASP A 153 10.03 0.91 -24.48
N VAL A 154 10.40 1.61 -25.55
CA VAL A 154 10.26 3.09 -25.67
C VAL A 154 8.89 3.58 -26.18
N GLN A 155 7.88 2.74 -26.42
CA GLN A 155 6.64 3.21 -27.09
C GLN A 155 5.36 3.28 -26.25
N ALA A 156 5.29 2.67 -25.07
CA ALA A 156 4.05 2.65 -24.26
C ALA A 156 4.19 3.16 -22.82
N ARG A 157 5.43 3.40 -22.35
CA ARG A 157 5.70 3.73 -20.93
C ARG A 157 6.05 5.19 -20.65
N ASP A 158 6.28 6.00 -21.69
CA ASP A 158 6.65 7.40 -21.53
C ASP A 158 5.51 8.22 -20.87
N GLU A 159 4.24 7.90 -21.11
CA GLU A 159 3.12 8.59 -20.44
C GLU A 159 2.96 8.19 -18.95
N GLU A 160 3.20 6.93 -18.62
CA GLU A 160 3.13 6.45 -17.22
C GLU A 160 4.31 6.98 -16.39
N LEU A 161 5.50 7.07 -17.00
CA LEU A 161 6.67 7.67 -16.36
C LEU A 161 6.56 9.19 -16.22
N VAL A 162 6.03 9.92 -17.21
CA VAL A 162 5.77 11.36 -17.07
C VAL A 162 4.74 11.63 -15.96
N ARG A 163 3.73 10.77 -15.79
CA ARG A 163 2.83 10.80 -14.62
C ARG A 163 3.53 10.47 -13.30
N ASN A 164 4.62 9.69 -13.32
CA ASN A 164 5.42 9.36 -12.14
C ASN A 164 6.50 10.41 -11.79
N ILE A 165 6.94 11.23 -12.75
CA ILE A 165 7.86 12.36 -12.54
C ILE A 165 7.19 13.44 -11.68
N ILE A 166 5.87 13.63 -11.85
CA ILE A 166 5.07 14.59 -11.08
C ILE A 166 4.00 13.83 -10.30
N PRO A 167 4.24 13.48 -9.02
CA PRO A 167 3.35 12.60 -8.27
C PRO A 167 1.93 13.15 -8.16
N PRO A 168 0.88 12.35 -8.41
CA PRO A 168 -0.49 12.79 -8.20
C PRO A 168 -0.74 13.21 -6.75
N LEU A 169 -0.09 12.57 -5.76
CA LEU A 169 -0.15 12.96 -4.35
C LEU A 169 0.38 14.38 -4.03
N LEU A 170 1.29 14.93 -4.85
CA LEU A 170 1.88 16.26 -4.64
C LEU A 170 1.22 17.38 -5.46
N ASN A 171 0.58 17.03 -6.58
CA ASN A 171 -0.28 17.94 -7.35
C ASN A 171 -1.75 17.90 -6.91
N ALA A 172 -2.16 16.87 -6.15
CA ALA A 172 -3.46 16.77 -5.51
C ALA A 172 -3.90 18.02 -4.71
N PRO A 173 -3.05 18.79 -3.98
CA PRO A 173 -3.54 19.88 -3.14
C PRO A 173 -4.18 21.05 -3.93
N ARG A 174 -4.33 20.96 -5.26
CA ARG A 174 -4.93 22.05 -6.07
C ARG A 174 -6.02 21.62 -7.04
N ASP A 175 -6.32 20.32 -7.17
CA ASP A 175 -7.42 19.84 -8.02
C ASP A 175 -8.40 18.95 -7.21
N PRO A 176 -9.65 19.39 -6.99
CA PRO A 176 -10.64 18.63 -6.24
C PRO A 176 -11.03 17.31 -6.92
N ALA A 177 -10.94 17.19 -8.26
CA ALA A 177 -11.24 15.94 -8.97
C ALA A 177 -10.18 14.88 -8.68
N LEU A 178 -8.89 15.25 -8.78
CA LEU A 178 -7.77 14.38 -8.46
C LEU A 178 -7.79 13.96 -6.97
N LEU A 179 -8.11 14.88 -6.05
CA LEU A 179 -8.25 14.54 -4.63
C LEU A 179 -9.34 13.50 -4.38
N LYS A 180 -10.50 13.61 -5.04
CA LYS A 180 -11.59 12.63 -4.92
C LYS A 180 -11.17 11.26 -5.42
N GLU A 181 -10.47 11.20 -6.56
CA GLU A 181 -9.94 9.95 -7.11
C GLU A 181 -8.94 9.32 -6.15
N LEU A 182 -8.00 10.12 -5.62
CA LEU A 182 -6.96 9.65 -4.71
C LEU A 182 -7.55 9.15 -3.38
N ILE A 183 -8.53 9.87 -2.82
CA ILE A 183 -9.28 9.42 -1.64
C ILE A 183 -9.98 8.08 -1.91
N ARG A 184 -10.55 7.90 -3.11
CA ARG A 184 -11.20 6.64 -3.51
C ARG A 184 -10.20 5.50 -3.64
N GLU A 185 -9.02 5.75 -4.19
CA GLU A 185 -7.96 4.74 -4.29
C GLU A 185 -7.44 4.34 -2.89
N LEU A 186 -7.26 5.32 -2.00
CA LEU A 186 -6.91 5.05 -0.60
C LEU A 186 -8.00 4.25 0.12
N ASP A 187 -9.28 4.52 -0.15
CA ASP A 187 -10.38 3.75 0.44
C ASP A 187 -10.35 2.27 0.04
N LYS A 188 -10.08 1.98 -1.24
CA LYS A 188 -9.89 0.60 -1.71
C LYS A 188 -8.69 -0.06 -1.04
N LEU A 189 -7.56 0.64 -0.93
CA LEU A 189 -6.35 0.15 -0.28
C LEU A 189 -6.59 -0.21 1.20
N ILE A 190 -7.29 0.66 1.93
CA ILE A 190 -7.64 0.44 3.33
C ILE A 190 -8.54 -0.79 3.47
N GLU A 191 -9.56 -0.92 2.62
CA GLU A 191 -10.48 -2.06 2.62
C GLU A 191 -9.73 -3.38 2.35
N GLU A 192 -8.82 -3.40 1.37
CA GLU A 192 -8.02 -4.58 1.04
C GLU A 192 -7.02 -4.96 2.13
N LEU A 193 -6.43 -3.98 2.84
CA LEU A 193 -5.53 -4.22 3.97
C LEU A 193 -6.26 -4.78 5.19
N GLU A 194 -7.50 -4.37 5.40
CA GLU A 194 -8.32 -4.80 6.54
C GLU A 194 -9.06 -6.11 6.29
N SER A 195 -9.09 -6.56 5.03
CA SER A 195 -9.63 -7.86 4.67
C SER A 195 -8.90 -8.98 5.43
N PRO A 196 -9.65 -9.94 6.01
CA PRO A 196 -9.07 -11.10 6.67
C PRO A 196 -8.34 -12.02 5.68
N VAL A 197 -8.56 -11.84 4.37
CA VAL A 197 -7.89 -12.58 3.31
C VAL A 197 -6.71 -11.74 2.78
N PRO A 198 -5.48 -12.30 2.67
CA PRO A 198 -4.37 -11.62 2.02
C PRO A 198 -4.77 -11.04 0.66
N PRO A 199 -4.34 -9.79 0.34
CA PRO A 199 -4.53 -9.25 -0.98
C PRO A 199 -3.89 -10.22 -1.97
N GLN A 200 -4.72 -10.87 -2.77
CA GLN A 200 -4.24 -11.74 -3.82
C GLN A 200 -3.67 -10.83 -4.88
N ASN A 201 -2.36 -10.92 -5.11
CA ASN A 201 -1.71 -10.29 -6.26
C ASN A 201 -2.62 -10.45 -7.49
N PRO A 202 -2.97 -9.38 -8.24
CA PRO A 202 -3.90 -9.46 -9.36
C PRO A 202 -3.51 -10.55 -10.37
N LEU A 203 -2.20 -10.85 -10.49
CA LEU A 203 -1.67 -11.97 -11.27
C LEU A 203 -2.09 -13.35 -10.73
N ARG A 204 -2.20 -13.53 -9.41
CA ARG A 204 -2.75 -14.76 -8.78
C ARG A 204 -4.27 -14.87 -8.92
N ARG A 205 -5.02 -13.75 -8.86
CA ARG A 205 -6.46 -13.76 -9.18
C ARG A 205 -6.68 -14.25 -10.61
N LEU A 206 -5.96 -13.69 -11.57
CA LEU A 206 -6.02 -14.15 -12.97
C LEU A 206 -5.62 -15.62 -13.13
N GLN A 207 -4.54 -16.08 -12.49
CA GLN A 207 -4.15 -17.48 -12.54
C GLN A 207 -5.20 -18.42 -11.92
N SER A 208 -5.84 -18.04 -10.81
CA SER A 208 -6.90 -18.84 -10.18
C SER A 208 -8.16 -18.92 -11.04
N HIS A 209 -8.53 -17.83 -11.71
CA HIS A 209 -9.64 -17.81 -12.67
C HIS A 209 -9.33 -18.65 -13.92
N PHE A 210 -8.11 -18.59 -14.46
CA PHE A 210 -7.68 -19.45 -15.57
C PHE A 210 -7.63 -20.93 -15.16
N LYS A 211 -7.14 -21.26 -13.97
CA LYS A 211 -7.10 -22.65 -13.47
C LYS A 211 -8.50 -23.23 -13.28
N ASN A 212 -9.47 -22.40 -12.85
CA ASN A 212 -10.87 -22.81 -12.72
C ASN A 212 -11.59 -22.89 -14.08
N ALA A 213 -11.32 -21.97 -15.01
CA ALA A 213 -11.86 -22.03 -16.37
C ALA A 213 -11.38 -23.28 -17.14
N LEU A 214 -10.10 -23.66 -16.99
CA LEU A 214 -9.55 -24.88 -17.59
C LEU A 214 -10.07 -26.17 -16.94
N ARG A 215 -10.65 -26.09 -15.73
CA ARG A 215 -11.27 -27.23 -15.04
C ARG A 215 -12.73 -27.43 -15.45
N VAL A 216 -13.41 -26.36 -15.83
CA VAL A 216 -14.80 -26.37 -16.30
C VAL A 216 -14.89 -26.81 -17.76
N GLY A 217 -13.86 -26.58 -18.58
CA GLY A 217 -13.78 -27.06 -19.97
C GLY A 217 -13.37 -28.54 -20.16
N LYS A 218 -13.39 -29.36 -19.11
CA LYS A 218 -13.07 -30.81 -19.15
C LYS A 218 -14.23 -31.71 -18.71
N ARG A 219 -15.47 -31.22 -18.79
CA ARG A 219 -16.67 -32.04 -18.64
C ARG A 219 -17.47 -32.03 -19.94
#